data_AF-A0A3M1RPR5-F1
#
_entry.id   AF-A0A3M1RPR5-F1
#
_cell.length_a   1.000
_cell.length_b   1.000
_cell.length_c   1.000
_cell.angle_alpha   90.00
_cell.angle_beta   90.00
_cell.angle_gamma   90.00
#
_symmetry.space_group_name_H-M   'P 1'
#
loop_
_entity.id
_entity.type
_entity.pdbx_description
1 polymer ?
#
loop_
_entity_poly.entity_id
_entity_poly.type
_entity_poly.pdbx_seq_one_letter_code
_entity_poly.pdbx_strand_id
1 'polypeptide(L)'
;LAYGEPPLLILRMITRQFRLLWQAKVYRQAGHTEEQIAKQIGLHRYFLRELLRNAERFETEELRTIFMQLRQLDITLKTRSIPPRHLLEKLVIDLCLLRRG
;
A
#
# COMPACT_ATOMS: atom_id res chain seq x y z
N LEU A 1 -7.36 15.37 -8.45
CA LEU A 1 -6.92 14.53 -9.60
C LEU A 1 -7.03 15.37 -10.87
N ALA A 2 -5.99 16.14 -11.19
CA ALA A 2 -6.01 17.20 -12.22
C ALA A 2 -5.10 16.91 -13.43
N TYR A 3 -4.50 15.72 -13.55
CA TYR A 3 -3.44 15.46 -14.53
C TYR A 3 -3.57 14.13 -15.30
N GLY A 4 -4.78 13.73 -15.69
CA GLY A 4 -4.98 12.66 -16.68
C GLY A 4 -4.43 11.25 -16.35
N GLU A 5 -3.83 11.04 -15.17
CA GLU A 5 -3.26 9.74 -14.81
C GLU A 5 -4.36 8.68 -14.74
N PRO A 6 -4.17 7.52 -15.40
CA PRO A 6 -5.13 6.44 -15.35
C PRO A 6 -5.38 6.01 -13.90
N PRO A 7 -6.64 5.95 -13.46
CA PRO A 7 -7.00 5.54 -12.10
C PRO A 7 -6.42 4.18 -11.68
N LEU A 8 -6.30 3.27 -12.64
CA LEU A 8 -5.65 1.96 -12.48
C LEU A 8 -4.15 2.07 -12.20
N LEU A 9 -3.47 3.09 -12.74
CA LEU A 9 -2.06 3.35 -12.46
C LEU A 9 -1.88 3.80 -11.01
N ILE A 10 -2.72 4.74 -10.54
CA ILE A 10 -2.72 5.19 -9.15
C ILE A 10 -3.00 4.01 -8.21
N LEU A 11 -4.03 3.20 -8.49
CA LEU A 11 -4.33 2.01 -7.70
C LEU A 11 -3.14 1.04 -7.66
N ARG A 12 -2.47 0.82 -8.80
CA ARG A 12 -1.29 -0.03 -8.89
C ARG A 12 -0.13 0.50 -8.04
N MET A 13 0.08 1.82 -8.05
CA MET A 13 1.11 2.47 -7.23
C MET A 13 0.82 2.33 -5.74
N ILE A 14 -0.41 2.58 -5.31
CA ILE A 14 -0.84 2.40 -3.92
C ILE A 14 -0.69 0.94 -3.49
N THR A 15 -1.15 0.00 -4.32
CA THR A 15 -1.02 -1.43 -4.04
C THR A 15 0.44 -1.87 -3.90
N ARG A 16 1.32 -1.34 -4.75
CA ARG A 16 2.76 -1.57 -4.63
C ARG A 16 3.29 -1.05 -3.29
N GLN A 17 2.91 0.14 -2.86
CA GLN A 17 3.36 0.71 -1.58
C GLN A 17 2.97 -0.18 -0.39
N PHE A 18 1.73 -0.66 -0.33
CA PHE A 18 1.31 -1.56 0.74
C PHE A 18 1.99 -2.92 0.70
N ARG A 19 2.31 -3.45 -0.49
CA ARG A 19 3.13 -4.67 -0.61
C ARG A 19 4.53 -4.48 -0.03
N LEU A 20 5.16 -3.33 -0.29
CA LEU A 20 6.47 -3.01 0.27
C LEU A 20 6.41 -2.92 1.80
N LEU A 21 5.37 -2.27 2.37
CA LEU A 21 5.15 -2.22 3.81
C LEU A 21 5.00 -3.61 4.43
N TRP A 22 4.16 -4.47 3.81
CA TRP A 22 3.97 -5.85 4.25
C TRP A 22 5.27 -6.65 4.24
N GLN A 23 6.01 -6.62 3.13
CA GLN A 23 7.29 -7.33 3.01
C GLN A 23 8.29 -6.85 4.05
N ALA A 24 8.43 -5.53 4.23
CA ALA A 24 9.32 -4.95 5.23
C ALA A 24 8.95 -5.40 6.65
N LYS A 25 7.65 -5.41 7.00
CA LYS A 25 7.15 -5.88 8.29
C LYS A 25 7.48 -7.36 8.52
N VAL A 26 7.19 -8.22 7.53
CA VAL A 26 7.44 -9.66 7.62
C VAL A 26 8.92 -9.96 7.82
N TYR A 27 9.81 -9.36 7.02
CA TYR A 27 11.24 -9.61 7.19
C TYR A 27 11.78 -9.05 8.51
N ARG A 28 11.25 -7.90 8.97
CA ARG A 28 11.61 -7.34 10.27
C ARG A 28 11.20 -8.27 11.42
N GLN A 29 9.99 -8.82 11.37
CA GLN A 29 9.48 -9.79 12.36
C GLN A 29 10.25 -11.11 12.34
N ALA A 30 10.75 -11.52 11.18
CA ALA A 30 11.63 -12.69 11.03
C ALA A 30 13.09 -12.43 11.47
N GLY A 31 13.41 -11.25 12.03
CA GLY A 31 14.72 -10.94 12.60
C GLY A 31 15.78 -10.48 11.59
N HIS A 32 15.41 -10.18 10.35
CA HIS A 32 16.36 -9.68 9.36
C HIS A 32 16.88 -8.27 9.72
N THR A 33 18.16 -8.03 9.41
CA THR A 33 18.80 -6.71 9.48
C THR A 33 18.32 -5.80 8.35
N GLU A 34 18.42 -4.47 8.51
CA GLU A 34 18.08 -3.52 7.44
C GLU A 34 18.79 -3.84 6.11
N GLU A 35 20.01 -4.37 6.16
CA GLU A 35 20.79 -4.69 4.97
C GLU A 35 20.21 -5.88 4.20
N GLN A 36 19.84 -6.93 4.94
CA GLN A 36 19.20 -8.11 4.37
C GLN A 36 17.83 -7.74 3.78
N ILE A 37 17.07 -6.90 4.48
CA ILE A 37 15.77 -6.43 4.00
C ILE A 37 15.93 -5.58 2.73
N ALA A 38 16.90 -4.66 2.70
CA ALA A 38 17.19 -3.82 1.53
C ALA A 38 17.49 -4.67 0.29
N LYS A 39 18.35 -5.68 0.46
CA LYS A 39 18.70 -6.63 -0.60
C LYS A 39 17.49 -7.43 -1.08
N GLN A 40 16.66 -7.88 -0.16
CA GLN A 40 15.52 -8.74 -0.46
C GLN A 40 14.34 -8.00 -1.11
N ILE A 41 14.10 -6.75 -0.71
CA ILE A 41 13.05 -5.89 -1.29
C ILE A 41 13.56 -5.16 -2.55
N GLY A 42 14.87 -5.05 -2.74
CA GLY A 42 15.47 -4.33 -3.86
C GLY A 42 15.37 -2.80 -3.71
N LEU A 43 15.40 -2.30 -2.47
CA LEU A 43 15.35 -0.86 -2.17
C LEU A 43 16.66 -0.39 -1.55
N HIS A 44 17.07 0.82 -1.94
CA HIS A 44 18.21 1.49 -1.30
C HIS A 44 17.92 1.76 0.19
N ARG A 45 18.97 1.66 1.03
CA ARG A 45 18.87 1.72 2.50
C ARG A 45 18.15 2.97 3.02
N TYR A 46 18.35 4.10 2.34
CA TYR A 46 17.70 5.37 2.69
C TYR A 46 16.17 5.26 2.68
N PHE A 47 15.59 4.74 1.59
CA PHE A 47 14.14 4.56 1.45
C PHE A 47 13.61 3.44 2.34
N LEU A 48 14.42 2.40 2.57
CA LEU A 48 14.03 1.30 3.45
C LEU A 48 13.74 1.76 4.88
N ARG A 49 14.55 2.67 5.44
CA ARG A 49 14.34 3.15 6.83
C ARG A 49 12.99 3.81 6.99
N GLU A 50 12.59 4.63 6.02
CA GLU A 50 11.25 5.24 6.04
C GLU A 50 10.15 4.20 5.88
N LEU A 51 10.34 3.24 4.98
CA LEU A 51 9.40 2.14 4.78
C LEU A 51 9.22 1.29 6.05
N LEU A 52 10.30 0.96 6.76
CA LEU A 52 10.26 0.21 8.02
C LEU A 52 9.51 0.97 9.11
N ARG A 53 9.81 2.27 9.30
CA ARG A 53 9.07 3.12 10.25
C ARG A 53 7.59 3.19 9.92
N ASN A 54 7.23 3.25 8.64
CA ASN A 54 5.83 3.24 8.23
C ASN A 54 5.20 1.86 8.44
N ALA A 55 5.92 0.77 8.19
CA ALA A 55 5.43 -0.60 8.37
C ALA A 55 5.18 -0.96 9.85
N GLU A 56 5.96 -0.40 10.77
CA GLU A 56 5.76 -0.56 12.22
C GLU A 56 4.46 0.09 12.72
N ARG A 57 3.94 1.10 12.00
CA ARG A 57 2.69 1.81 12.36
C ARG A 57 1.42 1.09 11.91
N PHE A 58 1.53 0.01 11.16
CA PHE A 58 0.36 -0.77 10.73
C PHE A 58 0.35 -2.12 11.43
N GLU A 59 -0.77 -2.47 12.03
CA GLU A 59 -1.03 -3.82 12.49
C GLU A 59 -1.22 -4.79 11.30
N THR A 60 -0.93 -6.06 11.55
CA THR A 60 -1.04 -7.10 10.50
C THR A 60 -2.49 -7.20 9.97
N GLU A 61 -3.49 -7.06 10.83
CA GLU A 61 -4.90 -7.09 10.43
C GLU A 61 -5.33 -5.85 9.62
N GLU A 62 -4.74 -4.69 9.89
CA GLU A 62 -5.00 -3.48 9.10
C GLU A 62 -4.47 -3.65 7.67
N LEU A 63 -3.24 -4.17 7.53
CA LEU A 63 -2.68 -4.45 6.20
C LEU A 63 -3.53 -5.47 5.43
N ARG A 64 -4.04 -6.51 6.09
CA ARG A 64 -4.97 -7.46 5.48
C ARG A 64 -6.24 -6.77 5.00
N THR A 65 -6.84 -5.94 5.84
CA THR A 65 -8.04 -5.15 5.49
C THR A 65 -7.80 -4.27 4.28
N ILE A 66 -6.66 -3.58 4.24
CA ILE A 66 -6.26 -2.72 3.12
C ILE A 66 -6.11 -3.54 1.84
N PHE A 67 -5.47 -4.72 1.87
CA PHE A 67 -5.35 -5.57 0.69
C PHE A 67 -6.71 -6.06 0.18
N MET A 68 -7.66 -6.37 1.06
CA MET A 68 -9.02 -6.72 0.66
C MET A 68 -9.73 -5.56 -0.04
N GLN A 69 -9.62 -4.34 0.50
CA GLN A 69 -10.18 -3.13 -0.10
C GLN A 69 -9.56 -2.82 -1.48
N LEU A 70 -8.23 -2.89 -1.59
CA LEU A 70 -7.51 -2.68 -2.85
C LEU A 70 -7.92 -3.70 -3.92
N ARG A 71 -8.08 -4.98 -3.53
CA ARG A 71 -8.57 -6.03 -4.43
C ARG A 71 -10.00 -5.77 -4.91
N GLN A 72 -10.89 -5.41 -4.00
CA GLN A 72 -12.27 -5.09 -4.35
C GLN A 72 -12.36 -3.88 -5.30
N LEU A 73 -11.50 -2.89 -5.08
CA LEU A 73 -11.41 -1.71 -5.93
C LEU A 73 -10.87 -2.03 -7.33
N ASP A 74 -9.84 -2.88 -7.44
CA ASP A 74 -9.30 -3.33 -8.73
C ASP A 74 -10.37 -4.05 -9.57
N ILE A 75 -11.14 -4.95 -8.95
CA ILE A 75 -12.27 -5.63 -9.59
C ILE A 75 -13.31 -4.61 -10.05
N THR A 76 -13.68 -3.68 -9.16
CA THR A 76 -14.71 -2.66 -9.45
C THR A 76 -14.30 -1.75 -10.61
N LEU A 77 -13.05 -1.29 -10.64
CA LEU A 77 -12.52 -0.44 -11.72
C LEU A 77 -12.42 -1.17 -13.07
N LYS A 78 -12.23 -2.49 -13.06
CA LYS A 78 -12.16 -3.32 -14.28
C LYS A 78 -13.53 -3.74 -14.82
N THR A 79 -14.58 -3.72 -13.98
CA THR A 79 -15.88 -4.33 -14.32
C THR A 79 -17.05 -3.36 -14.35
N ARG A 80 -16.96 -2.18 -13.70
CA ARG A 80 -18.07 -1.22 -13.62
C ARG A 80 -17.74 0.11 -14.27
N SER A 81 -18.75 0.70 -14.92
CA SER A 81 -18.70 2.07 -15.46
C SER A 81 -18.96 3.12 -14.37
N ILE A 82 -18.27 3.02 -13.22
CA ILE A 82 -18.28 4.06 -12.19
C ILE A 82 -17.16 5.04 -12.51
N PRO A 83 -17.38 6.38 -12.43
CA PRO A 83 -16.32 7.35 -12.60
C PRO A 83 -15.14 7.03 -11.67
N PRO A 84 -13.98 6.63 -12.21
CA PRO A 84 -12.89 6.10 -11.40
C PRO A 84 -12.33 7.08 -10.36
N ARG A 85 -12.56 8.38 -10.58
CA ARG A 85 -12.19 9.46 -9.67
C ARG A 85 -12.80 9.30 -8.28
N HIS A 86 -14.10 9.03 -8.20
CA HIS A 86 -14.80 8.87 -6.93
C HIS A 86 -14.34 7.63 -6.16
N LEU A 87 -14.01 6.57 -6.89
CA LEU A 87 -13.46 5.34 -6.33
C LEU A 87 -12.09 5.56 -5.67
N LEU A 88 -11.23 6.37 -6.29
CA LEU A 88 -9.95 6.75 -5.69
C LEU A 88 -10.09 7.71 -4.51
N GLU A 89 -11.00 8.68 -4.59
CA GLU A 89 -11.28 9.60 -3.47
C GLU A 89 -11.76 8.82 -2.24
N LYS A 90 -12.68 7.87 -2.44
CA LYS A 90 -13.13 6.98 -1.37
C LYS A 90 -11.97 6.14 -0.81
N LEU A 91 -11.12 5.55 -1.67
CA LEU A 91 -9.94 4.80 -1.22
C LEU A 91 -9.05 5.63 -0.29
N VAL A 92 -8.73 6.87 -0.68
CA VAL A 92 -7.87 7.75 0.12
C VAL A 92 -8.51 8.06 1.48
N ILE A 93 -9.82 8.28 1.51
CA ILE A 93 -10.57 8.50 2.76
C ILE A 93 -10.50 7.24 3.63
N ASP A 94 -10.83 6.07 3.09
CA ASP A 94 -10.84 4.80 3.81
C ASP A 94 -9.45 4.50 4.41
N LEU A 95 -8.37 4.70 3.64
CA LEU A 95 -6.99 4.55 4.10
C LEU A 95 -6.60 5.54 5.21
N CYS A 96 -7.07 6.79 5.13
CA CYS A 96 -6.83 7.80 6.16
C CYS A 96 -7.60 7.50 7.46
N LEU A 97 -8.79 6.91 7.36
CA LEU A 97 -9.63 6.56 8.51
C LEU A 97 -9.10 5.32 9.24
N LEU A 98 -8.56 4.33 8.52
CA LEU A 98 -7.86 3.20 9.13
C LEU A 98 -6.68 3.65 10.00
N ARG A 99 -6.01 4.75 9.65
CA ARG A 99 -4.87 5.32 10.41
C ARG A 99 -5.25 5.99 11.74
N ARG A 100 -6.54 6.13 12.06
CA ARG A 100 -7.00 6.77 13.31
C ARG A 100 -7.40 5.79 14.41
N GLY A 101 -7.30 4.47 14.14
CA GLY A 101 -7.52 3.41 15.13
C GLY A 101 -6.32 3.21 16.03
#